data_AF-A0A1Q7RKP7-F1
#
_entry.id   AF-A0A1Q7RKP7-F1
#
_cell.length_a   1.000
_cell.length_b   1.000
_cell.length_c   1.000
_cell.angle_alpha   90.00
_cell.angle_beta   90.00
_cell.angle_gamma   90.00
#
_symmetry.space_group_name_H-M   'P 1'
#
loop_
_entity.id
_entity.type
_entity.pdbx_description
1 polymer ?
#
loop_
_entity_poly.entity_id
_entity_poly.type
_entity_poly.pdbx_seq_one_letter_code
_entity_poly.pdbx_strand_id
1 'polypeptide(L)'
;MRVENTGAQAHEIVIAALSAGKTLQDFIAWEAGGEKGPLPTGEWLGGVTTLDVGGHSQFAVTFARGSYLLLCFWPDAKDGKPHIMHGMAKQITVS
;
A
#
# COMPACT_ATOMS: atom_id res chain seq x y z
N MET A 1 -8.91 -9.05 7.70
CA MET A 1 -7.47 -9.18 7.38
C MET A 1 -6.68 -9.09 8.69
N ARG A 2 -5.62 -9.90 8.85
CA ARG A 2 -4.62 -9.75 9.92
C ARG A 2 -3.31 -9.31 9.30
N VAL A 3 -2.67 -8.31 9.90
CA VAL A 3 -1.37 -7.79 9.50
C VAL A 3 -0.41 -7.99 10.66
N GLU A 4 0.77 -8.52 10.37
CA GLU A 4 1.82 -8.78 11.33
C GLU A 4 3.10 -8.12 10.84
N ASN A 5 3.72 -7.29 11.69
CA ASN A 5 5.03 -6.73 11.40
C ASN A 5 6.12 -7.65 11.94
N THR A 6 6.71 -8.46 11.05
CA THR A 6 7.87 -9.31 11.34
C THR A 6 9.18 -8.71 10.80
N GLY A 7 9.13 -7.47 10.30
CA GLY A 7 10.26 -6.73 9.75
C GLY A 7 11.10 -6.03 10.84
N ALA A 8 12.12 -5.31 10.39
CA ALA A 8 13.06 -4.59 11.26
C ALA A 8 12.73 -3.10 11.45
N GLN A 9 11.69 -2.59 10.79
CA GLN A 9 11.21 -1.22 10.90
C GLN A 9 9.70 -1.21 11.16
N ALA A 10 9.17 -0.08 11.61
CA ALA A 10 7.75 0.12 11.70
C ALA A 10 7.13 0.13 10.29
N HIS A 11 5.95 -0.46 10.14
CA HIS A 11 5.28 -0.58 8.85
C HIS A 11 3.79 -0.29 8.98
N GLU A 12 3.17 0.11 7.88
CA GLU A 12 1.72 0.22 7.75
C GLU A 12 1.25 -0.62 6.56
N ILE A 13 -0.07 -0.79 6.43
CA ILE A 13 -0.67 -1.28 5.19
C ILE A 13 -1.81 -0.33 4.83
N VAL A 14 -1.71 0.25 3.64
CA VAL A 14 -2.77 1.00 2.97
C VAL A 14 -3.29 0.19 1.80
N ILE A 15 -4.61 0.11 1.67
CA ILE A 15 -5.29 -0.63 0.61
C ILE A 15 -6.01 0.33 -0.30
N ALA A 16 -5.77 0.20 -1.61
CA ALA A 16 -6.46 0.97 -2.64
C ALA A 16 -6.96 0.07 -3.76
N ALA A 17 -8.17 0.30 -4.26
CA ALA A 17 -8.65 -0.29 -5.50
C ALA A 17 -7.99 0.41 -6.69
N LEU A 18 -7.41 -0.36 -7.61
CA LEU A 18 -6.89 0.17 -8.87
C LEU A 18 -8.04 0.61 -9.77
N SER A 19 -7.85 1.73 -10.46
CA SER A 19 -8.72 2.12 -11.56
C SER A 19 -8.64 1.08 -12.69
N ALA A 20 -9.71 0.96 -13.48
CA ALA A 20 -9.77 -0.03 -14.57
C ALA A 20 -8.56 0.09 -15.51
N GLY A 21 -7.87 -1.03 -15.73
CA GLY A 21 -6.68 -1.11 -16.59
C GLY A 21 -5.39 -0.53 -16.00
N LYS A 22 -5.41 -0.01 -14.76
CA LYS A 22 -4.22 0.48 -14.06
C LYS A 22 -3.48 -0.63 -13.32
N THR A 23 -2.20 -0.38 -13.06
CA THR A 23 -1.26 -1.32 -12.47
C THR A 23 -0.53 -0.71 -11.27
N LEU A 24 0.15 -1.54 -10.48
CA LEU A 24 1.09 -1.06 -9.47
C LEU A 24 2.20 -0.19 -10.08
N GLN A 25 2.70 -0.53 -11.26
CA GLN A 25 3.73 0.26 -11.94
C GLN A 25 3.23 1.67 -12.29
N ASP A 26 1.97 1.80 -12.72
CA ASP A 26 1.36 3.12 -12.93
C ASP A 26 1.31 3.93 -11.63
N PHE A 27 0.98 3.29 -10.50
CA PHE A 27 0.96 3.94 -9.19
C PHE A 27 2.36 4.39 -8.74
N ILE A 28 3.36 3.51 -8.85
CA ILE A 28 4.75 3.85 -8.49
C ILE A 28 5.29 4.97 -9.37
N ALA A 29 4.97 4.97 -10.68
CA ALA A 29 5.37 6.04 -11.59
C ALA A 29 4.67 7.37 -11.27
N TRP A 30 3.40 7.33 -10.89
CA TRP A 30 2.63 8.51 -10.46
C TRP A 30 3.22 9.13 -9.18
N GLU A 31 3.49 8.30 -8.17
CA GLU A 31 4.11 8.70 -6.90
C GLU A 31 5.50 9.31 -7.13
N ALA A 32 6.38 8.57 -7.81
CA ALA A 32 7.75 9.01 -8.09
C ALA A 32 7.81 10.25 -9.01
N GLY A 33 6.76 10.46 -9.82
CA GLY A 33 6.58 11.65 -10.67
C GLY A 33 6.10 12.90 -9.93
N GLY A 34 5.92 12.83 -8.61
CA GLY A 34 5.41 13.92 -7.78
C GLY A 34 3.89 14.06 -7.89
N GLU A 35 3.18 12.93 -7.96
CA GLU A 35 1.72 12.85 -7.91
C GLU A 35 1.00 13.61 -9.04
N LYS A 36 1.66 13.71 -10.20
CA LYS A 36 1.14 14.47 -11.34
C LYS A 36 0.16 13.67 -12.19
N GLY A 37 -0.93 14.31 -12.58
CA GLY A 37 -1.95 13.71 -13.43
C GLY A 37 -2.94 12.84 -12.64
N PRO A 38 -3.73 12.00 -13.33
CA PRO A 38 -4.78 11.24 -12.69
C PRO A 38 -4.20 10.15 -11.76
N LEU A 39 -4.70 10.11 -10.53
CA LEU A 39 -4.41 9.05 -9.58
C LEU A 39 -4.83 7.68 -10.17
N PRO A 40 -3.95 6.66 -10.18
CA PRO A 40 -4.26 5.36 -10.80
C PRO A 40 -5.10 4.43 -9.90
N THR A 41 -5.66 4.94 -8.81
CA THR A 41 -6.59 4.24 -7.91
C THR A 41 -7.95 4.93 -7.90
N GLY A 42 -9.01 4.15 -7.73
CA GLY A 42 -10.39 4.64 -7.69
C GLY A 42 -10.96 4.79 -6.28
N GLU A 43 -10.49 4.00 -5.32
CA GLU A 43 -11.02 3.98 -3.95
C GLU A 43 -9.93 3.58 -2.95
N TRP A 44 -9.93 4.21 -1.78
CA TRP A 44 -9.10 3.82 -0.64
C TRP A 44 -9.94 2.99 0.34
N LEU A 45 -9.53 1.74 0.57
CA LEU A 45 -10.27 0.78 1.42
C LEU A 45 -9.80 0.82 2.89
N GLY A 46 -8.89 1.73 3.23
CA GLY A 46 -8.28 1.84 4.54
C GLY A 46 -7.12 0.85 4.72
N GLY A 47 -6.99 0.27 5.90
CA GLY A 47 -5.90 -0.63 6.25
C GLY A 47 -5.54 -0.54 7.73
N VAL A 48 -4.27 -0.69 8.05
CA VAL A 48 -3.76 -0.50 9.41
C VAL A 48 -2.76 0.64 9.41
N THR A 49 -2.80 1.45 10.47
CA THR A 49 -1.78 2.46 10.73
C THR A 49 -0.45 1.77 11.07
N THR A 50 0.54 2.57 11.45
CA THR A 50 1.85 2.11 11.91
C THR A 50 1.75 0.98 12.94
N LEU A 51 2.47 -0.10 12.66
CA LEU A 51 2.76 -1.20 13.56
C LEU A 51 4.26 -1.18 13.84
N ASP A 52 4.62 -1.05 15.11
CA ASP A 52 6.01 -1.23 15.55
C ASP A 52 6.50 -2.66 15.30
N VAL A 53 7.82 -2.87 15.42
CA VAL A 53 8.46 -4.18 15.25
C VAL A 53 7.82 -5.21 16.18
N GLY A 54 7.36 -6.33 15.63
CA GLY A 54 6.63 -7.38 16.36
C GLY A 54 5.15 -7.09 16.61
N GLY A 55 4.67 -5.90 16.23
CA GLY A 55 3.28 -5.49 16.35
C GLY A 55 2.36 -6.22 15.36
N HIS A 56 1.07 -6.24 15.68
CA HIS A 56 0.05 -6.76 14.79
C HIS A 56 -1.26 -5.99 14.95
N SER A 57 -2.08 -6.03 13.91
CA SER A 57 -3.43 -5.49 13.94
C SER A 57 -4.37 -6.33 13.07
N GLN A 58 -5.66 -6.18 13.33
CA GLN A 58 -6.72 -6.82 12.58
C GLN A 58 -7.77 -5.78 12.22
N PHE A 59 -8.30 -5.89 11.01
CA PHE A 59 -9.38 -5.04 10.55
C PHE A 59 -10.28 -5.80 9.57
N ALA A 60 -11.51 -5.34 9.45
CA ALA A 60 -12.46 -5.84 8.46
C ALA A 60 -12.36 -4.99 7.20
N VAL A 61 -12.39 -5.65 6.04
CA VAL A 61 -12.45 -5.02 4.73
C VAL A 61 -13.21 -5.95 3.80
N THR A 62 -14.08 -5.38 2.98
CA THR A 62 -14.84 -6.12 1.97
C THR A 62 -14.24 -5.79 0.61
N PHE A 63 -13.86 -6.83 -0.13
CA PHE A 63 -13.36 -6.68 -1.50
C PHE A 63 -14.44 -7.08 -2.50
N ALA A 64 -14.75 -6.19 -3.42
CA ALA A 64 -15.41 -6.57 -4.66
C ALA A 64 -14.41 -7.29 -5.58
N ARG A 65 -14.90 -7.88 -6.67
CA ARG A 65 -14.02 -8.40 -7.72
C ARG A 65 -13.24 -7.24 -8.33
N GLY A 66 -11.91 -7.36 -8.42
CA GLY A 66 -11.08 -6.27 -8.93
C GLY A 66 -9.59 -6.43 -8.60
N SER A 67 -8.82 -5.40 -8.92
CA SER A 67 -7.39 -5.31 -8.62
C SER A 67 -7.14 -4.26 -7.53
N TYR A 68 -6.27 -4.59 -6.59
CA TYR A 68 -5.99 -3.75 -5.42
C TYR A 68 -4.49 -3.62 -5.20
N LEU A 69 -4.08 -2.52 -4.58
CA LEU A 69 -2.74 -2.29 -4.08
C LEU A 69 -2.71 -2.47 -2.56
N LEU A 70 -1.65 -3.08 -2.05
CA LEU A 70 -1.22 -3.05 -0.66
C LEU A 70 0.08 -2.22 -0.62
N LEU A 71 0.08 -1.13 0.13
CA LEU A 71 1.12 -0.10 0.10
C LEU A 71 1.60 0.23 1.52
N CYS A 72 2.85 0.68 1.66
CA CYS A 72 3.39 1.22 2.92
C CYS A 72 4.14 2.52 2.66
N PHE A 73 3.59 3.65 3.11
CA PHE A 73 4.20 4.97 2.93
C PHE A 73 5.08 5.38 4.10
N TRP A 74 5.23 4.52 5.12
CA TRP A 74 6.08 4.82 6.26
C TRP A 74 7.52 5.14 5.81
N PRO A 75 8.13 6.23 6.31
CA PRO A 75 9.47 6.64 5.89
C PRO A 75 10.51 5.63 6.36
N ASP A 76 11.41 5.25 5.46
CA ASP A 76 12.54 4.39 5.77
C ASP A 76 13.51 5.07 6.72
N ALA A 77 13.95 4.35 7.75
CA ALA A 77 14.83 4.87 8.78
C ALA A 77 16.22 5.29 8.26
N LYS A 78 16.65 4.83 7.07
CA LYS A 78 17.97 5.13 6.50
C LYS A 78 17.95 6.36 5.61
N ASP A 79 16.97 6.49 4.73
CA ASP A 79 16.95 7.54 3.70
C ASP A 79 15.68 8.42 3.70
N GLY A 80 14.74 8.15 4.60
CA GLY A 80 13.50 8.91 4.76
C GLY A 80 12.49 8.73 3.61
N LYS A 81 12.80 7.95 2.58
CA LYS A 81 11.85 7.67 1.49
C LYS A 81 10.78 6.70 1.96
N PRO A 82 9.54 6.82 1.47
CA PRO A 82 8.49 5.89 1.87
C PRO A 82 8.84 4.45 1.44
N HIS A 83 8.49 3.45 2.25
CA HIS A 83 8.84 2.05 1.97
C HIS A 83 8.35 1.53 0.61
N ILE A 84 7.29 2.09 0.03
CA ILE A 84 6.88 1.79 -1.35
C ILE A 84 8.00 2.06 -2.38
N MET A 85 8.87 3.05 -2.15
CA MET A 85 10.03 3.34 -3.02
C MET A 85 11.15 2.32 -2.86
N HIS A 86 11.11 1.53 -1.79
CA HIS A 86 11.99 0.39 -1.53
C HIS A 86 11.33 -0.95 -1.90
N GLY A 87 10.17 -0.91 -2.56
CA GLY A 87 9.47 -2.10 -3.06
C GLY A 87 8.45 -2.70 -2.10
N MET A 88 8.11 -2.03 -0.99
CA MET A 88 7.02 -2.47 -0.10
C MET A 88 5.65 -2.10 -0.66
N ALA A 89 5.36 -2.64 -1.84
CA ALA A 89 4.09 -2.49 -2.53
C ALA A 89 3.73 -3.81 -3.23
N LYS A 90 2.45 -4.16 -3.24
CA LYS A 90 1.97 -5.37 -3.89
C LYS A 90 0.63 -5.16 -4.55
N GLN A 91 0.50 -5.61 -5.79
CA GLN A 91 -0.80 -5.74 -6.44
C GLN A 91 -1.40 -7.11 -6.13
N ILE A 92 -2.70 -7.14 -5.84
CA ILE A 92 -3.49 -8.36 -5.68
C ILE A 92 -4.74 -8.30 -6.56
N THR A 93 -5.28 -9.47 -6.90
CA THR A 93 -6.54 -9.60 -7.63
C THR A 93 -7.51 -10.42 -6.80
N VAL A 94 -8.76 -9.94 -6.72
CA VAL A 94 -9.90 -10.63 -6.12
C VAL A 94 -10.83 -11.04 -7.26
N SER A 95 -11.08 -12.34 -7.38
CA SER A 95 -11.78 -12.96 -8.51
C SER A 95 -12.84 -13.97 -8.09
#